data_AF-D8SSD7-F1
#
_entry.id   AF-D8SSD7-F1
#
_cell.length_a   1.000
_cell.length_b   1.000
_cell.length_c   1.000
_cell.angle_alpha   90.00
_cell.angle_beta   90.00
_cell.angle_gamma   90.00
#
_symmetry.space_group_name_H-M   'P 1'
#
loop_
_entity.id
_entity.type
_entity.pdbx_description
1 polymer ?
#
loop_
_entity_poly.entity_id
_entity_poly.type
_entity_poly.pdbx_seq_one_letter_code
_entity_poly.pdbx_strand_id
1 'polypeptide(L)' 'MRPGGIRRVIIPPSQGYQSTTQDPLPPNIFDRQRLFTTIFNPTRVANGESSTLGTLVFDVELVRVAEE' A
#
# COMPACT_ATOMS: atom_id res chain seq x y z
N MET A 1 19.22 1.59 4.48
CA MET A 1 19.56 2.87 3.79
C MET A 1 20.64 3.59 4.59
N ARG A 2 21.30 4.62 4.06
CA ARG A 2 22.25 5.46 4.82
C ARG A 2 21.66 6.87 5.01
N PRO A 3 21.92 7.57 6.12
CA PRO A 3 21.48 8.95 6.31
C PRO A 3 21.87 9.86 5.13
N GLY A 4 20.97 10.74 4.72
CA GLY A 4 21.06 11.57 3.51
C GLY A 4 20.79 10.84 2.20
N GLY A 5 20.52 9.52 2.23
CA GLY A 5 20.21 8.73 1.04
C GLY A 5 18.74 8.85 0.64
N ILE A 6 18.51 9.19 -0.63
CA ILE A 6 17.18 9.18 -1.27
C ILE A 6 16.99 7.86 -2.04
N ARG A 7 15.88 7.17 -1.82
CA ARG A 7 15.52 5.94 -2.54
C ARG A 7 14.02 5.89 -2.82
N ARG A 8 13.66 5.34 -3.98
CA ARG A 8 12.29 4.96 -4.30
C ARG A 8 12.02 3.55 -3.77
N VAL A 9 10.96 3.40 -2.98
CA VAL A 9 10.46 2.13 -2.47
C VAL A 9 9.18 1.78 -3.22
N ILE A 10 9.14 0.57 -3.79
CA ILE A 10 7.96 0.03 -4.47
C ILE A 10 7.45 -1.13 -3.64
N ILE A 11 6.24 -0.99 -3.10
CA ILE A 11 5.58 -2.02 -2.31
C ILE A 11 4.55 -2.70 -3.22
N PRO A 12 4.73 -4.01 -3.52
CA PRO A 12 3.80 -4.73 -4.37
C PRO A 12 2.46 -4.96 -3.65
N PRO A 13 1.37 -5.18 -4.40
CA PRO A 13 0.07 -5.51 -3.83
C PRO A 13 0.09 -6.70 -2.86
N SER A 14 0.98 -7.67 -3.07
CA SER A 14 1.16 -8.84 -2.19
C SER A 14 1.63 -8.50 -0.76
N GLN A 15 2.19 -7.32 -0.55
CA GLN A 15 2.56 -6.81 0.78
C GLN A 15 1.49 -5.86 1.38
N GLY A 16 0.43 -5.56 0.62
CA GLY A 16 -0.72 -4.77 1.06
C GLY A 16 -1.88 -5.63 1.58
N TYR A 17 -3.09 -5.06 1.57
CA TYR A 17 -4.31 -5.78 1.95
C TYR A 17 -4.61 -6.92 0.97
N GLN A 18 -4.69 -8.14 1.48
CA GLN A 18 -5.05 -9.34 0.71
C GLN A 18 -6.54 -9.69 0.80
N SER A 19 -7.24 -9.19 1.83
CA SER A 19 -8.65 -9.44 2.05
C SER A 19 -9.36 -8.26 2.72
N THR A 20 -10.68 -8.26 2.68
CA THR A 20 -11.53 -7.24 3.32
C THR A 20 -11.61 -7.39 4.84
N THR A 21 -11.12 -8.49 5.40
CA THR A 21 -11.11 -8.80 6.84
C THR A 21 -9.73 -8.65 7.47
N GLN A 22 -8.73 -8.21 6.69
CA GLN A 22 -7.38 -8.01 7.21
C GLN A 22 -7.32 -6.71 8.02
N ASP A 23 -7.00 -6.87 9.30
CA ASP A 23 -6.75 -5.76 10.21
C ASP A 23 -5.28 -5.28 10.18
N PRO A 24 -5.02 -4.01 10.52
CA PRO A 24 -6.00 -2.98 10.86
C PRO A 24 -6.65 -2.38 9.61
N LEU A 25 -7.97 -2.29 9.57
CA LEU A 25 -8.65 -1.49 8.54
C LEU A 25 -8.48 0.01 8.77
N PRO A 26 -8.57 0.85 7.72
CA PRO A 26 -8.61 2.30 7.90
C PRO A 26 -9.68 2.70 8.92
N PRO A 27 -9.34 3.57 9.90
CA PRO A 27 -10.26 3.97 10.95
C PRO A 27 -11.40 4.84 10.38
N ASN A 28 -11.12 5.61 9.34
CA ASN A 28 -12.10 6.41 8.63
C ASN A 28 -12.94 5.55 7.68
N ILE A 29 -14.27 5.65 7.79
CA ILE A 29 -15.24 4.92 6.95
C ILE A 29 -15.03 5.23 5.46
N PHE A 30 -14.74 6.48 5.11
CA PHE A 30 -14.52 6.87 3.71
C PHE A 30 -13.27 6.20 3.14
N ASP A 31 -12.18 6.13 3.90
CA ASP A 31 -10.95 5.49 3.44
C ASP A 31 -11.10 3.96 3.35
N ARG A 32 -11.87 3.36 4.27
CA ARG A 32 -12.24 1.93 4.19
C ARG A 32 -13.09 1.64 2.95
N GLN A 33 -14.08 2.49 2.66
CA GLN A 33 -14.89 2.34 1.46
C GLN A 33 -14.02 2.47 0.21
N ARG A 34 -13.11 3.46 0.16
CA ARG A 34 -12.15 3.63 -0.94
C ARG A 34 -11.25 2.41 -1.13
N LEU A 35 -10.77 1.79 -0.06
CA LEU A 35 -10.00 0.54 -0.12
C LEU A 35 -10.81 -0.56 -0.83
N PHE A 36 -12.04 -0.79 -0.40
CA PHE A 36 -12.90 -1.85 -0.97
C PHE A 36 -13.31 -1.57 -2.41
N THR A 37 -13.71 -0.35 -2.74
CA THR A 37 -14.17 0.00 -4.09
C THR A 37 -13.05 0.15 -5.11
N THR A 38 -11.79 0.24 -4.67
CA THR A 38 -10.63 0.42 -5.56
C THR A 38 -9.83 -0.86 -5.70
N ILE A 39 -9.42 -1.47 -4.57
CA ILE A 39 -8.53 -2.63 -4.55
C ILE A 39 -9.31 -3.94 -4.67
N PHE A 40 -10.43 -4.04 -3.95
CA PHE A 40 -11.29 -5.23 -3.95
C PHE A 40 -12.49 -5.11 -4.89
N ASN A 41 -12.40 -4.23 -5.89
CA ASN A 41 -13.46 -4.06 -6.87
C ASN A 41 -13.56 -5.31 -7.78
N PRO A 42 -14.69 -6.04 -7.77
CA PRO A 42 -14.79 -7.31 -8.50
C PRO A 42 -14.63 -7.14 -10.01
N THR A 43 -15.08 -6.03 -10.59
CA THR A 43 -14.95 -5.76 -12.02
C THR A 43 -13.49 -5.54 -12.41
N ARG A 44 -12.72 -4.79 -11.60
CA ARG A 44 -11.29 -4.55 -11.87
C ARG A 44 -10.46 -5.81 -11.70
N VAL A 45 -10.79 -6.63 -10.70
CA VAL A 45 -10.19 -7.95 -10.50
C VAL A 45 -10.49 -8.86 -11.70
N ALA A 46 -11.74 -8.89 -12.18
CA ALA A 46 -12.12 -9.65 -13.37
C ALA A 46 -11.40 -9.17 -14.66
N ASN A 47 -11.05 -7.88 -14.73
CA ASN A 47 -10.23 -7.32 -15.80
C ASN A 47 -8.73 -7.63 -15.67
N GLY A 48 -8.31 -8.37 -14.63
CA GLY A 48 -6.92 -8.77 -14.42
C GLY A 48 -6.04 -7.70 -13.77
N GLU A 49 -6.62 -6.63 -13.21
CA GLU A 49 -5.85 -5.52 -12.63
C GLU A 49 -5.21 -5.87 -11.27
N SER A 50 -5.58 -7.00 -10.65
CA SER A 50 -5.18 -7.42 -9.30
C SER A 50 -3.67 -7.40 -9.02
N SER A 51 -2.83 -7.60 -10.05
CA SER A 51 -1.37 -7.57 -9.93
C SER A 51 -0.79 -6.16 -9.74
N THR A 52 -1.60 -5.12 -9.95
CA THR A 52 -1.19 -3.71 -9.89
C THR A 52 -1.98 -2.89 -8.89
N LEU A 53 -3.24 -3.28 -8.60
CA LEU A 53 -4.09 -2.61 -7.62
C LEU A 53 -3.45 -2.63 -6.24
N GLY A 54 -3.13 -1.46 -5.70
CA GLY A 54 -2.54 -1.34 -4.36
C GLY A 54 -1.02 -1.31 -4.35
N THR A 55 -0.37 -1.22 -5.52
CA THR A 55 1.06 -0.89 -5.59
C THR A 55 1.29 0.49 -4.99
N LEU A 56 2.15 0.57 -3.97
CA LEU A 56 2.54 1.84 -3.37
C LEU A 56 3.95 2.21 -3.82
N VAL A 57 4.13 3.49 -4.15
CA VAL A 57 5.43 4.04 -4.53
C VAL A 57 5.74 5.21 -3.61
N PHE A 58 6.81 5.08 -2.85
CA PHE A 58 7.29 6.13 -1.94
C PHE A 58 8.66 6.59 -2.38
N ASP A 59 8.86 7.89 -2.49
CA ASP A 59 10.19 8.49 -2.51
C ASP A 59 10.57 8.80 -1.07
N VAL A 60 11.55 8.07 -0.55
CA VAL A 60 11.95 8.11 0.86
C VAL A 60 13.35 8.69 0.97
N GLU A 61 13.49 9.70 1.84
CA GLU A 61 14.78 10.22 2.30
C GLU A 61 15.04 9.73 3.73
N LEU A 62 16.18 9.09 3.95
CA LEU A 62 16.59 8.71 5.30
C LEU A 62 17.30 9.89 5.98
N VAL A 63 16.63 10.56 6.90
CA VAL A 63 17.19 11.73 7.63
C VAL A 63 18.18 11.29 8.72
N ARG A 64 17.78 10.33 9.57
CA ARG A 64 18.63 9.78 10.64
C ARG A 64 18.20 8.36 10.99
N VAL A 65 19.13 7.58 11.52
CA VAL A 65 18.83 6.31 12.19
C VAL A 65 18.96 6.58 13.69
N ALA A 66 17.92 6.30 14.46
CA ALA A 66 18.05 6.25 15.91
C ALA A 66 18.63 4.87 16.25
N GLU A 67 19.81 4.84 16.86
CA GLU A 67 20.35 3.63 17.46
C GLU A 67 19.67 3.44 18.83
N GLU A 68 19.41 2.18 19.18
CA GLU A 68 18.80 1.75 20.44
C GLU A 68 19.87 1.51 21.51
#